data_AF-A0A957BMR7-F1
#
_entry.id   AF-A0A957BMR7-F1
#
_cell.length_a   1.000
_cell.length_b   1.000
_cell.length_c   1.000
_cell.angle_alpha   90.00
_cell.angle_beta   90.00
_cell.angle_gamma   90.00
#
_symmetry.space_group_name_H-M   'P 1'
#
loop_
_entity.id
_entity.type
_entity.pdbx_description
1 polymer ?
#
loop_
_entity_poly.entity_id
_entity_poly.type
_entity_poly.pdbx_seq_one_letter_code
_entity_poly.pdbx_strand_id
1 'polypeptide(L)'
;MSRLLNRLRQIDPGFAVVLLLSLVAIWPLVARASLPQETDTELHIFRLMELSYLVRSGEFYPRWAPDFYHGYGYPIFNYYAPLTYYIGLIIDLMPKLGPVAGIKFVLILGFWLGALGLYGFVRDNWGRVGGYVAAAVFLYAPYIQYVDPHVRGAVPESFS
;
A
#
# COMPACT_ATOMS: atom_id res chain seq x y z
N MET A 1 8.58 -29.02 10.16
CA MET A 1 8.60 -28.00 11.22
C MET A 1 10.00 -27.42 11.51
N SER A 2 11.04 -28.24 11.75
CA SER A 2 12.36 -27.77 12.23
C SER A 2 13.15 -26.86 11.26
N ARG A 3 13.06 -27.09 9.95
CA ARG A 3 13.74 -26.24 8.93
C ARG A 3 13.15 -24.83 8.82
N LEU A 4 11.84 -24.69 9.00
CA LEU A 4 11.13 -23.42 8.99
C LEU A 4 11.52 -22.57 10.22
N LEU A 5 11.56 -23.20 11.40
CA LEU A 5 12.03 -22.57 12.64
C LEU A 5 13.51 -22.15 12.57
N ASN A 6 14.36 -22.94 11.92
CA ASN A 6 15.76 -22.57 11.70
C ASN A 6 15.93 -21.41 10.70
N ARG A 7 15.08 -21.32 9.67
CA ARG A 7 15.07 -20.15 8.76
C ARG A 7 14.56 -18.89 9.45
N LEU A 8 13.51 -18.99 10.28
CA LEU A 8 13.02 -17.85 11.07
C LEU A 8 14.08 -17.34 12.07
N ARG A 9 14.91 -18.23 12.64
CA ARG A 9 16.07 -17.85 13.47
C ARG A 9 17.20 -17.15 12.72
N GLN A 10 17.24 -17.25 11.39
CA GLN A 10 18.20 -16.53 10.54
C GLN A 10 17.72 -15.13 10.12
N ILE A 11 16.46 -14.77 10.43
CA ILE A 11 15.95 -13.43 10.14
C ILE A 11 16.60 -12.44 11.10
N ASP A 12 17.22 -11.41 10.54
CA ASP A 12 17.85 -10.35 11.32
C ASP A 12 16.80 -9.64 12.19
N PRO A 13 17.00 -9.55 13.53
CA PRO A 13 16.06 -8.89 14.43
C PRO A 13 15.86 -7.40 14.13
N GLY A 14 16.77 -6.77 13.38
CA GLY A 14 16.62 -5.38 12.98
C GLY A 14 15.44 -5.11 12.04
N PHE A 15 14.89 -6.12 11.35
CA PHE A 15 13.62 -5.96 10.66
C PHE A 15 12.48 -5.59 11.62
N ALA A 16 12.49 -6.09 12.86
CA ALA A 16 11.50 -5.72 13.87
C ALA A 16 11.64 -4.24 14.27
N VAL A 17 12.87 -3.73 14.35
CA VAL A 17 13.13 -2.31 14.63
C VAL A 17 12.57 -1.44 13.50
N VAL A 18 12.76 -1.82 12.25
CA VAL A 18 12.21 -1.11 11.09
C VAL A 18 10.68 -1.14 11.09
N LEU A 19 10.07 -2.26 11.44
CA LEU A 19 8.61 -2.33 11.61
C LEU A 19 8.12 -1.37 12.70
N LEU A 20 8.80 -1.31 13.85
CA LEU A 20 8.47 -0.36 14.91
C LEU A 20 8.61 1.10 14.45
N LEU A 21 9.64 1.45 13.68
CA LEU A 21 9.78 2.77 13.08
C LEU A 21 8.62 3.08 12.12
N SER A 22 8.22 2.10 11.30
CA SER A 22 7.13 2.27 10.35
C SER A 22 5.79 2.57 11.03
N LEU A 23 5.55 2.10 12.26
CA LEU A 23 4.30 2.35 12.99
C LEU A 23 4.03 3.86 13.17
N VAL A 24 5.07 4.65 13.41
CA VAL A 24 4.95 6.11 13.54
C VAL A 24 4.65 6.75 12.18
N ALA A 25 5.32 6.30 11.12
CA ALA A 25 5.11 6.80 9.77
C ALA A 25 3.68 6.52 9.25
N ILE A 26 3.16 5.31 9.48
CA ILE A 26 1.82 4.91 9.02
C ILE A 26 0.68 5.31 9.97
N TRP A 27 1.00 5.82 11.17
CA TRP A 27 0.01 6.16 12.19
C TRP A 27 -1.17 7.01 11.65
N PRO A 28 -0.97 8.06 10.83
CA PRO A 28 -2.08 8.85 10.29
C PRO A 28 -3.07 8.04 9.44
N LEU A 29 -2.60 7.00 8.74
CA LEU A 29 -3.43 6.12 7.91
C LEU A 29 -4.33 5.21 8.75
N VAL A 30 -3.83 4.78 9.92
CA VAL A 30 -4.54 3.87 10.82
C VAL A 30 -5.45 4.64 11.78
N ALA A 31 -5.00 5.78 12.30
CA ALA A 31 -5.70 6.52 13.35
C ALA A 31 -6.96 7.25 12.84
N ARG A 32 -7.04 7.58 11.55
CA ARG A 32 -8.20 8.24 10.95
C ARG A 32 -9.15 7.23 10.35
N ALA A 33 -10.46 7.51 10.36
CA ALA A 33 -11.46 6.62 9.75
C ALA A 33 -11.31 6.55 8.22
N SER A 34 -11.08 7.70 7.58
CA SER A 34 -10.90 7.82 6.12
C SER A 34 -9.54 8.40 5.73
N LEU A 35 -9.30 8.52 4.43
CA LEU A 35 -8.17 9.23 3.83
C LEU A 35 -8.56 10.67 3.46
N PRO A 36 -7.59 11.56 3.16
CA PRO A 36 -7.87 12.94 2.77
C PRO A 36 -8.80 13.05 1.56
N GLN A 37 -9.74 13.99 1.65
CA GLN A 37 -10.68 14.35 0.58
C GLN A 37 -10.06 15.42 -0.33
N GLU A 38 -10.63 15.63 -1.51
CA GLU A 38 -10.13 16.61 -2.51
C GLU A 38 -8.71 16.27 -3.01
N THR A 39 -8.37 14.98 -3.01
CA THR A 39 -7.11 14.43 -3.52
C THR A 39 -7.39 13.25 -4.45
N ASP A 40 -6.38 12.75 -5.17
CA ASP A 40 -6.52 11.58 -6.04
C ASP A 40 -6.96 10.32 -5.28
N THR A 41 -6.83 10.32 -3.95
CA THR A 41 -7.22 9.21 -3.09
C THR A 41 -8.69 8.82 -3.27
N GLU A 42 -9.59 9.78 -3.43
CA GLU A 42 -11.02 9.53 -3.63
C GLU A 42 -11.25 8.76 -4.93
N LEU A 43 -10.55 9.13 -6.01
CA LEU A 43 -10.60 8.43 -7.29
C LEU A 43 -10.13 6.99 -7.15
N HIS A 44 -9.10 6.73 -6.35
CA HIS A 44 -8.61 5.37 -6.11
C HIS A 44 -9.57 4.52 -5.27
N ILE A 45 -10.27 5.12 -4.30
CA ILE A 45 -11.32 4.43 -3.53
C ILE A 45 -12.46 4.02 -4.47
N PHE A 46 -12.94 4.92 -5.34
CA PHE A 46 -13.99 4.58 -6.30
C PHE A 46 -13.56 3.53 -7.32
N ARG A 47 -12.31 3.57 -7.80
CA ARG A 47 -11.77 2.54 -8.71
C ARG A 47 -11.71 1.16 -8.05
N LEU A 48 -11.32 1.10 -6.77
CA LEU A 48 -11.32 -0.15 -6.03
C LEU A 48 -12.74 -0.67 -5.78
N MET A 49 -13.67 0.23 -5.45
CA MET A 49 -15.09 -0.12 -5.28
C MET A 49 -15.67 -0.71 -6.56
N GLU A 50 -15.43 -0.07 -7.71
CA GLU A 50 -15.86 -0.54 -9.03
C GLU A 50 -15.26 -1.90 -9.36
N LEU A 51 -13.94 -2.05 -9.14
CA LEU A 51 -13.26 -3.32 -9.35
C LEU A 51 -13.88 -4.42 -8.49
N SER A 52 -14.17 -4.14 -7.21
CA SER A 52 -14.80 -5.11 -6.31
C SER A 52 -16.18 -5.51 -6.78
N TYR A 53 -16.99 -4.56 -7.23
CA TYR A 53 -18.32 -4.83 -7.80
C TYR A 53 -18.22 -5.79 -9.00
N LEU A 54 -17.33 -5.50 -9.96
CA LEU A 54 -17.12 -6.31 -11.16
C LEU A 54 -16.54 -7.70 -10.85
N VAL A 55 -15.59 -7.79 -9.92
CA VAL A 55 -15.03 -9.09 -9.51
C VAL A 55 -16.08 -9.94 -8.80
N ARG A 56 -16.93 -9.34 -7.96
CA ARG A 56 -18.06 -10.04 -7.32
C ARG A 56 -19.11 -10.50 -8.32
N SER A 57 -19.25 -9.84 -9.47
CA SER A 57 -20.13 -10.26 -10.56
C SER A 57 -19.50 -11.28 -11.52
N GLY A 58 -18.24 -11.68 -11.29
CA GLY A 58 -17.54 -12.73 -12.04
C GLY A 58 -16.55 -12.20 -13.10
N GLU A 59 -16.40 -10.89 -13.25
CA GLU A 59 -15.43 -10.29 -14.16
C GLU A 59 -14.11 -10.04 -13.42
N PHE A 60 -13.22 -11.04 -13.42
CA PHE A 60 -11.96 -10.99 -12.67
C PHE A 60 -10.88 -10.09 -13.25
N TYR A 61 -11.01 -9.66 -14.51
CA TYR A 61 -10.06 -8.76 -15.17
C TYR A 61 -10.80 -7.73 -16.04
N PRO A 62 -11.54 -6.80 -15.41
CA PRO A 62 -12.40 -5.90 -16.15
C PRO A 62 -11.60 -4.89 -16.95
N ARG A 63 -12.10 -4.58 -18.14
CA ARG A 63 -11.56 -3.51 -19.01
C ARG A 63 -12.43 -2.27 -19.03
N TRP A 64 -13.67 -2.38 -18.56
CA TRP A 64 -14.66 -1.33 -18.60
C TRP A 64 -15.24 -1.13 -17.21
N ALA A 65 -15.28 0.11 -16.73
CA ALA A 65 -15.96 0.50 -15.51
C ALA A 65 -17.33 1.08 -15.90
N PRO A 66 -18.43 0.30 -15.89
CA PRO A 66 -19.74 0.77 -16.34
C PRO A 66 -20.32 1.91 -15.50
N ASP A 67 -20.08 1.95 -14.18
CA ASP A 67 -20.72 2.93 -13.30
C ASP A 67 -20.00 4.29 -13.32
N PHE A 68 -18.85 4.36 -13.99
CA PHE A 68 -18.07 5.58 -14.12
C PHE A 68 -18.66 6.52 -15.17
N TYR A 69 -18.25 7.79 -15.09
CA TYR A 69 -18.66 8.84 -16.03
C TYR A 69 -20.19 8.94 -16.16
N HIS A 70 -20.90 9.03 -15.03
CA HIS A 70 -22.37 9.09 -14.97
C HIS A 70 -23.08 7.88 -15.64
N GLY A 71 -22.47 6.69 -15.59
CA GLY A 71 -23.06 5.46 -16.15
C GLY A 71 -22.84 5.28 -17.66
N TYR A 72 -22.14 6.19 -18.32
CA TYR A 72 -21.69 6.00 -19.71
C TYR A 72 -20.51 5.03 -19.79
N GLY A 73 -19.83 4.81 -18.67
CA GLY A 73 -18.69 3.92 -18.52
C GLY A 73 -17.35 4.54 -18.92
N TYR A 74 -16.27 3.92 -18.44
CA TYR A 74 -14.91 4.43 -18.62
C TYR A 74 -13.85 3.31 -18.64
N PRO A 75 -12.87 3.30 -19.58
CA PRO A 75 -11.92 2.19 -19.74
C PRO A 75 -10.70 2.27 -18.80
N ILE A 76 -10.84 2.80 -17.58
CA ILE A 76 -9.72 3.12 -16.66
C ILE A 76 -8.76 1.96 -16.42
N PHE A 77 -9.28 0.74 -16.31
CA PHE A 77 -8.49 -0.45 -15.94
C PHE A 77 -7.49 -0.88 -17.04
N ASN A 78 -7.60 -0.35 -18.26
CA ASN A 78 -6.59 -0.60 -19.30
C ASN A 78 -5.36 0.32 -19.17
N TYR A 79 -5.50 1.46 -18.50
CA TYR A 79 -4.48 2.52 -18.52
C TYR A 79 -3.82 2.76 -17.17
N TYR A 80 -4.47 2.35 -16.07
CA TYR A 80 -4.04 2.71 -14.73
C TYR A 80 -3.64 1.47 -13.92
N ALA A 81 -2.51 1.56 -13.22
CA ALA A 81 -1.78 0.46 -12.58
C ALA A 81 -2.68 -0.60 -11.89
N PRO A 82 -2.94 -1.75 -12.53
CA PRO A 82 -3.94 -2.70 -12.03
C PRO A 82 -3.52 -3.38 -10.73
N LEU A 83 -2.21 -3.68 -10.57
CA LEU A 83 -1.68 -4.38 -9.39
C LEU A 83 -2.09 -3.71 -8.07
N THR A 84 -2.01 -2.38 -8.02
CA THR A 84 -2.40 -1.56 -6.87
C THR A 84 -3.82 -1.87 -6.42
N TYR A 85 -4.76 -1.97 -7.36
CA TYR A 85 -6.16 -2.24 -7.05
C TYR A 85 -6.40 -3.70 -6.67
N TYR A 86 -5.71 -4.68 -7.28
CA TYR A 86 -5.83 -6.07 -6.86
C TYR A 86 -5.27 -6.32 -5.45
N ILE A 87 -4.22 -5.61 -5.05
CA ILE A 87 -3.71 -5.67 -3.67
C ILE A 87 -4.78 -5.13 -2.70
N GLY A 88 -5.38 -3.98 -3.01
CA GLY A 88 -6.47 -3.41 -2.21
C GLY A 88 -7.72 -4.30 -2.19
N LEU A 89 -8.01 -4.99 -3.29
CA LEU A 89 -9.17 -5.87 -3.45
C LEU A 89 -9.13 -7.04 -2.46
N ILE A 90 -7.95 -7.59 -2.16
CA ILE A 90 -7.81 -8.66 -1.15
C ILE A 90 -8.43 -8.24 0.19
N ILE A 91 -8.25 -6.98 0.58
CA ILE A 91 -8.77 -6.42 1.83
C ILE A 91 -10.25 -6.03 1.68
N ASP A 92 -10.63 -5.41 0.57
CA ASP A 92 -12.02 -5.02 0.33
C ASP A 92 -12.99 -6.22 0.25
N LEU A 93 -12.50 -7.37 -0.24
CA LEU A 93 -13.26 -8.61 -0.25
C LEU A 93 -13.49 -9.18 1.17
N MET A 94 -12.70 -8.76 2.17
CA MET A 94 -12.91 -9.20 3.55
C MET A 94 -14.18 -8.56 4.13
N PRO A 95 -14.98 -9.30 4.92
CA PRO A 95 -16.16 -8.75 5.55
C PRO A 95 -15.81 -7.53 6.42
N LYS A 96 -16.58 -6.45 6.27
CA LYS A 96 -16.55 -5.22 7.09
C LYS A 96 -15.38 -4.24 6.88
N LEU A 97 -14.43 -4.49 5.95
CA LEU A 97 -13.28 -3.60 5.74
C LEU A 97 -13.54 -2.52 4.67
N GLY A 98 -14.10 -2.89 3.51
CA GLY A 98 -14.45 -1.96 2.44
C GLY A 98 -13.25 -1.31 1.72
N PRO A 99 -13.51 -0.43 0.72
CA PRO A 99 -12.48 -0.02 -0.23
C PRO A 99 -11.49 0.97 0.40
N VAL A 100 -11.94 1.76 1.39
CA VAL A 100 -11.07 2.66 2.15
C VAL A 100 -9.98 1.87 2.89
N ALA A 101 -10.32 0.75 3.53
CA ALA A 101 -9.35 -0.11 4.19
C ALA A 101 -8.39 -0.75 3.18
N GLY A 102 -8.90 -1.14 1.99
CA GLY A 102 -8.06 -1.66 0.92
C GLY A 102 -7.01 -0.66 0.42
N ILE A 103 -7.40 0.60 0.17
CA ILE A 103 -6.45 1.64 -0.24
C ILE A 103 -5.45 1.95 0.87
N LYS A 104 -5.88 2.03 2.13
CA LYS A 104 -4.96 2.19 3.27
C LYS A 104 -3.95 1.05 3.36
N PHE A 105 -4.39 -0.18 3.15
CA PHE A 105 -3.51 -1.34 3.16
C PHE A 105 -2.46 -1.26 2.06
N VAL A 106 -2.83 -0.83 0.85
CA VAL A 106 -1.88 -0.61 -0.25
C VAL A 106 -0.80 0.39 0.14
N LEU A 107 -1.18 1.54 0.68
CA LEU A 107 -0.23 2.55 1.16
C LEU A 107 0.70 1.95 2.23
N ILE A 108 0.15 1.35 3.28
CA ILE A 108 0.91 0.73 4.38
C ILE A 108 1.88 -0.33 3.85
N LEU A 109 1.44 -1.14 2.89
CA LEU A 109 2.28 -2.16 2.27
C LEU A 109 3.45 -1.53 1.50
N GLY A 110 3.23 -0.41 0.79
CA GLY A 110 4.30 0.35 0.15
C GLY A 110 5.35 0.85 1.15
N PHE A 111 4.93 1.46 2.26
CA PHE A 111 5.83 1.87 3.35
C PHE A 111 6.66 0.70 3.88
N TRP A 112 6.03 -0.46 4.14
CA TRP A 112 6.73 -1.64 4.64
C TRP A 112 7.71 -2.22 3.63
N LEU A 113 7.28 -2.45 2.38
CA LEU A 113 8.15 -3.03 1.37
C LEU A 113 9.35 -2.12 1.08
N GLY A 114 9.14 -0.80 0.97
CA GLY A 114 10.22 0.17 0.76
C GLY A 114 11.20 0.19 1.93
N ALA A 115 10.70 0.33 3.16
CA ALA A 115 11.57 0.43 4.35
C ALA A 115 12.32 -0.87 4.66
N LEU A 116 11.65 -2.02 4.55
CA LEU A 116 12.27 -3.33 4.79
C LEU A 116 13.27 -3.68 3.69
N GLY A 117 12.94 -3.36 2.43
CA GLY A 117 13.84 -3.55 1.29
C GLY A 117 15.11 -2.71 1.42
N LEU A 118 14.96 -1.42 1.73
CA LEU A 118 16.08 -0.50 1.92
C LEU A 118 16.94 -0.89 3.13
N TYR A 119 16.31 -1.26 4.25
CA TYR A 119 17.03 -1.79 5.41
C TYR A 119 17.85 -3.03 5.04
N GLY A 120 17.24 -4.01 4.37
CA GLY A 120 17.91 -5.24 3.97
C GLY A 120 19.13 -4.96 3.09
N PHE A 121 18.94 -4.14 2.06
CA PHE A 121 20.00 -3.75 1.14
C PHE A 121 21.16 -3.03 1.86
N VAL A 122 20.86 -2.00 2.65
CA VAL A 122 21.90 -1.20 3.30
C VAL A 122 22.58 -1.97 4.43
N ARG A 123 21.84 -2.80 5.18
CA ARG A 123 22.41 -3.67 6.21
C ARG A 123 23.48 -4.60 5.63
N ASP A 124 23.21 -5.20 4.48
CA ASP A 124 24.10 -6.21 3.88
C ASP A 124 25.39 -5.59 3.32
N ASN A 125 25.40 -4.28 3.08
CA ASN A 125 26.54 -3.57 2.50
C ASN A 125 27.28 -2.66 3.50
N TRP A 126 26.57 -2.07 4.48
CA TRP A 126 27.10 -1.08 5.43
C TRP A 126 26.71 -1.33 6.89
N GLY A 127 26.12 -2.48 7.19
CA GLY A 127 25.77 -2.90 8.55
C GLY A 127 24.43 -2.34 9.06
N ARG A 128 24.00 -2.87 10.20
CA ARG A 128 22.65 -2.62 10.76
C ARG A 128 22.36 -1.15 11.03
N VAL A 129 23.33 -0.41 11.56
CA VAL A 129 23.16 1.02 11.88
C VAL A 129 22.87 1.81 10.61
N GLY A 130 23.64 1.58 9.54
CA GLY A 130 23.36 2.18 8.23
C GLY A 130 21.98 1.82 7.72
N GLY A 131 21.58 0.54 7.86
CA GLY A 131 20.24 0.08 7.51
C GLY A 131 19.12 0.82 8.25
N TYR A 132 19.26 1.01 9.56
CA TYR A 132 18.25 1.73 10.36
C TYR A 132 18.14 3.20 9.94
N VAL A 133 19.28 3.86 9.73
CA VAL A 133 19.31 5.26 9.26
C VAL A 133 18.64 5.37 7.88
N ALA A 134 18.98 4.48 6.95
CA ALA A 134 18.39 4.48 5.62
C ALA A 134 16.87 4.27 5.65
N ALA A 135 16.40 3.29 6.41
CA ALA A 135 14.97 3.03 6.58
C ALA A 135 14.23 4.22 7.22
N ALA A 136 14.82 4.85 8.24
CA ALA A 136 14.24 6.03 8.88
C ALA A 136 14.17 7.21 7.90
N VAL A 137 15.25 7.51 7.19
CA VAL A 137 15.28 8.59 6.19
C VAL A 137 14.23 8.36 5.10
N PHE A 138 14.06 7.12 4.63
CA PHE A 138 13.01 6.78 3.67
C PHE A 138 11.60 6.99 4.25
N LEU A 139 11.31 6.38 5.41
CA LEU A 139 9.98 6.42 6.03
C LEU A 139 9.52 7.84 6.38
N TYR A 140 10.45 8.69 6.79
CA TYR A 140 10.18 10.05 7.26
C TYR A 140 10.54 11.12 6.22
N ALA A 141 10.92 10.73 4.99
CA ALA A 141 11.08 11.67 3.91
C ALA A 141 9.73 12.39 3.68
N PRO A 142 9.70 13.74 3.61
CA PRO A 142 8.44 14.48 3.51
C PRO A 142 7.57 14.04 2.33
N TYR A 143 8.20 13.65 1.23
CA TYR A 143 7.50 13.14 0.06
C TYR A 143 6.78 11.82 0.34
N ILE A 144 7.52 10.83 0.87
CA ILE A 144 7.00 9.48 1.17
C ILE A 144 5.96 9.52 2.28
N GLN A 145 6.26 10.22 3.38
CA GLN A 145 5.38 10.21 4.55
C GLN A 145 4.12 11.06 4.37
N TYR A 146 4.24 12.21 3.69
CA TYR A 146 3.20 13.24 3.74
C TYR A 146 2.69 13.64 2.36
N VAL A 147 3.56 14.11 1.47
CA VAL A 147 3.11 14.70 0.20
C VAL A 147 2.35 13.69 -0.65
N ASP A 148 2.95 12.53 -0.88
CA ASP A 148 2.38 11.56 -1.80
C ASP A 148 1.10 10.88 -1.27
N PRO A 149 1.07 10.34 -0.03
CA PRO A 149 -0.12 9.66 0.48
C PRO A 149 -1.22 10.60 0.98
N HIS A 150 -0.92 11.86 1.31
CA HIS A 150 -1.90 12.76 1.93
C HIS A 150 -2.22 14.02 1.15
N VAL A 151 -1.25 14.64 0.47
CA VAL A 151 -1.50 15.88 -0.29
C VAL A 151 -1.91 15.56 -1.72
N ARG A 152 -1.23 14.62 -2.37
CA ARG A 152 -1.54 14.18 -3.74
C ARG A 152 -2.56 13.06 -3.74
N GLY A 153 -2.36 12.06 -2.88
CA GLY A 153 -3.18 10.85 -2.87
C GLY A 153 -2.83 9.87 -4.00
N ALA A 154 -1.61 9.89 -4.53
CA ALA A 154 -1.20 9.10 -5.70
C ALA A 154 -0.88 7.64 -5.31
N VAL A 155 -1.90 6.88 -4.90
CA VAL A 155 -1.76 5.52 -4.33
C VAL A 155 -0.87 4.56 -5.16
N PRO A 156 -0.93 4.52 -6.51
CA PRO A 156 -0.05 3.63 -7.27
C PRO A 156 1.43 3.96 -7.21
N GLU A 157 1.82 5.19 -6.88
CA GLU A 157 3.24 5.56 -6.73
C GLU A 157 3.89 4.90 -5.51
N SER A 158 3.10 4.27 -4.62
CA SER A 158 3.62 3.49 -3.49
C SER A 158 4.50 2.29 -3.87
N PHE A 159 4.51 1.89 -5.15
CA PHE A 159 5.33 0.79 -5.67
C PHE A 159 6.25 1.20 -6.83
N SER A 160 6.42 2.50 -7.10
CA SER A 160 7.28 3.05 -8.17
C SER A 160 8.63 3.51 -7.63
#